data_AF-A0A2N1Y2L9-F1
#
_entry.id   AF-A0A2N1Y2L9-F1
#
_cell.length_a   1.000
_cell.length_b   1.000
_cell.length_c   1.000
_cell.angle_alpha   90.00
_cell.angle_beta   90.00
_cell.angle_gamma   90.00
#
_symmetry.space_group_name_H-M   'P 1'
#
loop_
_entity.id
_entity.type
_entity.pdbx_description
1 polymer ?
#
loop_
_entity_poly.entity_id
_entity_poly.type
_entity_poly.pdbx_seq_one_letter_code
_entity_poly.pdbx_strand_id
1 'polypeptide(L)'
;MAPNNSFKALGATMKIAAAIALLLASGVACADNYDVNVTRKDSNLYKVTGKDIFIVTRYCYEYVYSEDSVLRASGGSGKLIFLDAGKSCDVKAVYGASKIAAGTYKVTVSREEDDWYEAFGTGTYIKTSACLSLALGEEAILKIQAGGFGSLIFIEDEDNCMVEGVYEKLRL
;
A
#
# COMPACT_ATOMS: atom_id res chain seq x y z
N MET A 1 -37.87 27.33 64.37
CA MET A 1 -37.82 27.89 62.99
C MET A 1 -36.52 27.39 62.36
N ALA A 2 -36.63 26.51 61.36
CA ALA A 2 -35.52 26.01 60.53
C ALA A 2 -35.03 27.13 59.55
N PRO A 3 -33.92 27.01 58.75
CA PRO A 3 -33.31 25.75 58.29
C PRO A 3 -31.76 25.68 58.09
N ASN A 4 -31.28 24.43 58.08
CA ASN A 4 -30.35 23.73 57.18
C ASN A 4 -29.15 24.38 56.45
N ASN A 5 -28.10 23.53 56.38
CA ASN A 5 -27.17 23.23 55.28
C ASN A 5 -25.96 24.16 55.03
N SER A 6 -24.75 23.58 55.04
CA SER A 6 -24.20 22.97 53.82
C SER A 6 -22.81 22.36 54.03
N PHE A 7 -22.68 21.11 53.58
CA PHE A 7 -21.43 20.42 53.29
C PHE A 7 -20.62 21.19 52.23
N LYS A 8 -19.31 21.35 52.44
CA LYS A 8 -18.33 21.58 51.37
C LYS A 8 -17.12 20.68 51.59
N ALA A 9 -17.13 19.54 50.89
CA ALA A 9 -15.92 18.81 50.54
C ALA A 9 -16.12 18.33 49.09
N LEU A 10 -15.65 19.09 48.11
CA LEU A 10 -15.50 18.59 46.74
C LEU A 10 -14.54 19.51 45.97
N GLY A 11 -13.28 19.08 45.84
CA GLY A 11 -12.26 19.90 45.17
C GLY A 11 -10.92 19.21 45.03
N ALA A 12 -10.89 17.92 44.64
CA ALA A 12 -9.62 17.27 44.26
C ALA A 12 -9.75 16.05 43.32
N THR A 13 -10.94 15.58 42.97
CA THR A 13 -11.12 14.27 42.29
C THR A 13 -11.36 14.35 40.78
N MET A 14 -11.58 15.54 40.20
CA MET A 14 -12.08 15.65 38.81
C MET A 14 -10.99 15.77 37.72
N LYS A 15 -9.70 15.89 38.08
CA LYS A 15 -8.61 15.97 37.09
C LYS A 15 -7.97 14.61 36.74
N ILE A 16 -8.07 13.63 37.63
CA ILE A 16 -7.42 12.31 37.44
C ILE A 16 -8.30 11.38 36.57
N ALA A 17 -9.63 11.50 36.65
CA ALA A 17 -10.55 10.67 35.87
C ALA A 17 -10.46 10.90 34.36
N ALA A 18 -10.19 12.14 33.92
CA ALA A 18 -10.07 12.47 32.49
C ALA A 18 -8.78 11.92 31.86
N ALA A 19 -7.70 11.78 32.63
CA ALA A 19 -6.43 11.24 32.15
C ALA A 19 -6.49 9.71 31.94
N ILE A 20 -7.28 9.00 32.75
CA ILE A 20 -7.44 7.53 32.66
C ILE A 20 -8.33 7.14 31.46
N ALA A 21 -9.34 7.94 31.13
CA ALA A 21 -10.22 7.70 29.99
C ALA A 21 -9.50 7.87 28.63
N LEU A 22 -8.48 8.73 28.54
CA LEU A 22 -7.70 8.94 27.31
C LEU A 22 -6.72 7.79 27.01
N LEU A 23 -6.28 7.05 28.02
CA LEU A 23 -5.32 5.93 27.88
C LEU A 23 -5.97 4.64 27.33
N LEU A 24 -7.30 4.53 27.37
CA LEU A 24 -8.05 3.35 26.90
C LEU A 24 -8.45 3.43 25.42
N ALA A 25 -8.13 4.54 24.73
CA ALA A 25 -8.43 4.74 23.31
C ALA A 25 -7.30 4.33 22.36
N SER A 26 -6.25 3.67 22.85
CA SER A 26 -5.28 3.00 21.99
C SER A 26 -5.94 1.79 21.34
N GLY A 27 -6.45 1.96 20.12
CA GLY A 27 -7.02 0.87 19.34
C GLY A 27 -6.04 -0.29 19.24
N VAL A 28 -6.54 -1.50 19.44
CA VAL A 28 -5.78 -2.74 19.25
C VAL A 28 -5.38 -2.81 17.78
N ALA A 29 -4.10 -2.58 17.48
CA ALA A 29 -3.57 -2.88 16.16
C ALA A 29 -3.42 -4.41 16.07
N CYS A 30 -4.39 -5.06 15.43
CA CYS A 30 -4.25 -6.47 15.07
C CYS A 30 -3.18 -6.56 13.98
N ALA A 31 -2.13 -7.34 14.25
CA ALA A 31 -1.17 -7.72 13.24
C ALA A 31 -1.65 -9.04 12.64
N ASP A 32 -2.06 -9.01 11.37
CA ASP A 32 -2.49 -10.19 10.65
C ASP A 32 -1.30 -10.85 9.94
N ASN A 33 -1.29 -12.18 9.94
CA ASN A 33 -0.28 -12.98 9.26
C ASN A 33 -0.93 -13.71 8.08
N TYR A 34 -0.32 -13.60 6.90
CA TYR A 34 -0.79 -14.21 5.67
C TYR A 34 0.32 -15.10 5.11
N ASP A 35 0.03 -16.38 4.94
CA ASP A 35 0.90 -17.29 4.20
C ASP A 35 0.77 -16.97 2.70
N VAL A 36 1.89 -16.66 2.06
CA VAL A 36 1.97 -16.25 0.67
C VAL A 36 3.11 -16.98 -0.03
N ASN A 37 2.93 -17.26 -1.31
CA ASN A 37 4.00 -17.71 -2.18
C ASN A 37 4.39 -16.56 -3.12
N VAL A 38 5.66 -16.16 -3.14
CA VAL A 38 6.09 -14.92 -3.82
C VAL A 38 7.23 -15.15 -4.80
N THR A 39 7.24 -14.32 -5.85
CA THR A 39 8.33 -14.24 -6.83
C THR A 39 8.76 -12.78 -6.97
N ARG A 40 10.07 -12.53 -6.92
CA ARG A 40 10.62 -11.20 -7.20
C ARG A 40 10.34 -10.81 -8.65
N LYS A 41 9.89 -9.57 -8.85
CA LYS A 41 9.63 -8.95 -10.15
C LYS A 41 10.54 -7.77 -10.42
N ASP A 42 10.96 -7.07 -9.36
CA ASP A 42 11.95 -5.99 -9.45
C ASP A 42 12.68 -5.85 -8.10
N SER A 43 13.58 -4.86 -8.02
CA SER A 43 14.31 -4.41 -6.84
C SER A 43 13.52 -4.58 -5.57
N ASN A 44 12.39 -3.87 -5.40
CA ASN A 44 11.56 -4.00 -4.20
C ASN A 44 10.16 -4.55 -4.49
N LEU A 45 9.93 -5.14 -5.67
CA LEU A 45 8.61 -5.55 -6.12
C LEU A 45 8.51 -7.08 -6.14
N TYR A 46 7.55 -7.62 -5.39
CA TYR A 46 7.28 -9.04 -5.30
C TYR A 46 5.85 -9.33 -5.72
N LYS A 47 5.61 -10.33 -6.55
CA LYS A 47 4.26 -10.78 -6.95
C LYS A 47 3.86 -12.00 -6.15
N VAL A 48 2.62 -12.02 -5.64
CA VAL A 48 2.04 -13.23 -5.04
C VAL A 48 1.59 -14.18 -6.14
N THR A 49 2.05 -15.42 -6.10
CA THR A 49 1.77 -16.43 -7.10
C THR A 49 0.26 -16.69 -7.22
N GLY A 50 -0.24 -16.70 -8.46
CA GLY A 50 -1.66 -16.96 -8.76
C GLY A 50 -2.63 -15.84 -8.34
N LYS A 51 -2.13 -14.68 -7.92
CA LYS A 51 -2.96 -13.54 -7.50
C LYS A 51 -2.49 -12.25 -8.16
N ASP A 52 -3.41 -11.32 -8.39
CA ASP A 52 -3.09 -9.95 -8.80
C ASP A 52 -2.81 -9.07 -7.58
N ILE A 53 -1.81 -9.51 -6.82
CA ILE A 53 -1.32 -8.85 -5.62
C ILE A 53 0.19 -8.65 -5.75
N PHE A 54 0.62 -7.42 -5.51
CA PHE A 54 2.02 -7.03 -5.45
C PHE A 54 2.38 -6.53 -4.06
N ILE A 55 3.54 -6.91 -3.57
CA ILE A 55 4.11 -6.47 -2.30
C ILE A 55 5.32 -5.62 -2.65
N VAL A 56 5.30 -4.36 -2.24
CA VAL A 56 6.44 -3.45 -2.38
C VAL A 56 7.15 -3.34 -1.05
N THR A 57 8.44 -3.66 -1.03
CA THR A 57 9.31 -3.61 0.14
C THR A 57 10.10 -2.30 0.20
N ARG A 58 10.88 -2.12 1.27
CA ARG A 58 11.85 -1.03 1.43
C ARG A 58 13.25 -1.62 1.37
N TYR A 59 14.02 -1.25 0.34
CA TYR A 59 15.44 -1.61 0.19
C TYR A 59 15.73 -3.10 0.39
N CYS A 60 14.93 -3.96 -0.21
CA CYS A 60 15.03 -5.41 -0.06
C CYS A 60 15.23 -6.05 -1.41
N TYR A 61 16.40 -6.66 -1.61
CA TYR A 61 16.84 -7.18 -2.91
C TYR A 61 16.95 -8.70 -2.92
N GLU A 62 16.21 -9.38 -2.04
CA GLU A 62 16.26 -10.84 -1.96
C GLU A 62 15.68 -11.47 -3.22
N TYR A 63 16.52 -12.27 -3.89
CA TYR A 63 16.19 -12.89 -5.17
C TYR A 63 15.48 -14.22 -4.94
N VAL A 64 14.16 -14.16 -4.75
CA VAL A 64 13.32 -15.32 -4.49
C VAL A 64 12.40 -15.62 -5.67
N TYR A 65 12.15 -16.91 -5.91
CA TYR A 65 11.27 -17.37 -6.99
C TYR A 65 10.35 -18.47 -6.48
N SER A 66 9.03 -18.24 -6.55
CA SER A 66 8.00 -19.14 -6.06
C SER A 66 8.25 -19.63 -4.63
N GLU A 67 8.76 -18.75 -3.76
CA GLU A 67 9.16 -19.09 -2.40
C GLU A 67 8.00 -18.89 -1.43
N ASP A 68 7.83 -19.83 -0.50
CA ASP A 68 6.86 -19.71 0.59
C ASP A 68 7.34 -18.68 1.61
N SER A 69 6.41 -17.83 2.04
CA SER A 69 6.69 -16.64 2.80
C SER A 69 5.52 -16.27 3.71
N VAL A 70 5.82 -15.49 4.75
CA VAL A 70 4.80 -14.93 5.63
C VAL A 70 4.79 -13.41 5.49
N LEU A 71 3.66 -12.88 5.03
CA LEU A 71 3.37 -11.47 5.07
C LEU A 71 2.72 -11.14 6.41
N ARG A 72 3.41 -10.38 7.25
CA ARG A 72 2.85 -9.78 8.47
C ARG A 72 2.41 -8.37 8.17
N ALA A 73 1.12 -8.09 8.21
CA ALA A 73 0.57 -6.76 8.00
C ALA A 73 0.09 -6.19 9.34
N SER A 74 0.42 -4.92 9.60
CA SER A 74 -0.06 -4.17 10.76
C SER A 74 -0.37 -2.75 10.30
N GLY A 75 -1.60 -2.56 9.81
CA GLY A 75 -2.07 -1.27 9.29
C GLY A 75 -1.25 -0.79 8.09
N GLY A 76 -0.46 0.28 8.28
CA GLY A 76 0.34 0.91 7.21
C GLY A 76 1.75 0.33 7.00
N SER A 77 2.15 -0.63 7.83
CA SER A 77 3.51 -1.20 7.86
C SER A 77 3.45 -2.72 7.95
N GLY A 78 4.51 -3.41 7.56
CA GLY A 78 4.55 -4.86 7.66
C GLY A 78 5.94 -5.44 7.42
N LYS A 79 6.02 -6.77 7.48
CA LYS A 79 7.21 -7.52 7.12
C LYS A 79 6.85 -8.64 6.15
N LEU A 80 7.67 -8.84 5.13
CA LEU A 80 7.66 -10.04 4.30
C LEU A 80 8.82 -10.93 4.76
N ILE A 81 8.51 -12.14 5.20
CA ILE A 81 9.48 -13.08 5.76
C ILE A 81 9.61 -14.26 4.79
N PHE A 82 10.78 -14.43 4.21
CA PHE A 82 11.14 -15.50 3.29
C PHE A 82 11.57 -16.74 4.08
N LEU A 83 10.86 -17.86 3.94
CA LEU A 83 11.05 -19.02 4.80
C LEU A 83 12.32 -19.79 4.48
N ASP A 84 12.64 -19.95 3.19
CA ASP A 84 13.80 -20.73 2.74
C ASP A 84 15.07 -19.88 2.80
N ALA A 85 14.98 -18.60 2.38
CA ALA A 85 16.09 -17.66 2.48
C ALA A 85 16.41 -17.24 3.93
N GLY A 86 15.47 -17.43 4.86
CA GLY A 86 15.64 -17.09 6.29
C GLY A 86 15.79 -15.59 6.55
N LYS A 87 15.28 -14.75 5.65
CA LYS A 87 15.41 -13.29 5.70
C LYS A 87 14.05 -12.60 5.78
N SER A 88 14.05 -11.35 6.23
CA SER A 88 12.83 -10.54 6.30
C SER A 88 13.05 -9.13 5.78
N CYS A 89 12.03 -8.59 5.13
CA CYS A 89 12.05 -7.26 4.55
C CYS A 89 10.89 -6.41 5.04
N ASP A 90 11.14 -5.14 5.26
CA ASP A 90 10.08 -4.20 5.63
C ASP A 90 9.21 -3.90 4.41
N VAL A 91 7.89 -3.95 4.61
CA VAL A 91 6.90 -3.72 3.56
C VAL A 91 6.54 -2.23 3.52
N LYS A 92 6.68 -1.60 2.35
CA LYS A 92 6.19 -0.24 2.06
C LYS A 92 4.67 -0.25 1.91
N ALA A 93 4.15 -1.20 1.13
CA ALA A 93 2.72 -1.35 0.86
C ALA A 93 2.43 -2.69 0.17
N VAL A 94 1.16 -3.10 0.24
CA VAL A 94 0.60 -4.20 -0.55
C VAL A 94 -0.45 -3.61 -1.48
N TYR A 95 -0.44 -4.05 -2.73
CA TYR A 95 -1.29 -3.55 -3.80
C TYR A 95 -2.11 -4.69 -4.38
N GLY A 96 -3.39 -4.44 -4.61
CA GLY A 96 -4.30 -5.36 -5.31
C GLY A 96 -4.86 -4.71 -6.56
N ALA A 97 -5.37 -5.52 -7.49
CA ALA A 97 -6.00 -5.02 -8.71
C ALA A 97 -7.10 -4.00 -8.40
N SER A 98 -7.05 -2.86 -9.10
CA SER A 98 -8.05 -1.80 -9.05
C SER A 98 -9.33 -2.23 -9.79
N LYS A 99 -10.46 -1.62 -9.41
CA LYS A 99 -11.73 -1.74 -10.14
C LYS A 99 -11.96 -0.61 -11.14
N ILE A 100 -10.88 0.01 -11.63
CA ILE A 100 -10.95 1.07 -12.63
C ILE A 100 -11.78 0.62 -13.85
N ALA A 101 -12.65 1.51 -14.33
CA ALA A 101 -13.47 1.22 -15.50
C ALA A 101 -12.62 1.28 -16.79
N ALA A 102 -13.11 0.66 -17.85
CA ALA A 102 -12.54 0.88 -19.17
C ALA A 102 -12.76 2.35 -19.58
N GLY A 103 -11.76 2.96 -20.19
CA GLY A 103 -11.80 4.39 -20.51
C GLY A 103 -10.44 4.98 -20.85
N THR A 104 -10.44 6.29 -21.10
CA THR A 104 -9.23 7.09 -21.31
C THR A 104 -9.10 8.08 -20.16
N TYR A 105 -7.92 8.14 -19.55
CA TYR A 105 -7.62 8.95 -18.38
C TYR A 105 -6.38 9.79 -18.65
N LYS A 106 -6.44 11.09 -18.33
CA LYS A 106 -5.24 11.91 -18.23
C LYS A 106 -4.64 11.69 -16.83
N VAL A 107 -3.37 11.32 -16.78
CA VAL A 107 -2.64 11.04 -15.54
C VAL A 107 -1.30 11.77 -15.54
N THR A 108 -0.77 12.02 -14.36
CA THR A 108 0.64 12.41 -14.19
C THR A 108 1.34 11.25 -13.51
N VAL A 109 2.40 10.72 -14.11
CA VAL A 109 3.03 9.47 -13.67
C VAL A 109 4.49 9.69 -13.25
N SER A 110 4.92 8.92 -12.26
CA SER A 110 6.33 8.82 -11.86
C SER A 110 6.73 7.37 -11.76
N ARG A 111 7.89 7.02 -12.31
CA ARG A 111 8.43 5.67 -12.21
C ARG A 111 8.96 5.40 -10.81
N GLU A 112 8.50 4.32 -10.20
CA GLU A 112 8.92 3.87 -8.87
C GLU A 112 9.78 2.59 -8.93
N GLU A 113 9.50 1.71 -9.89
CA GLU A 113 10.34 0.57 -10.31
C GLU A 113 10.23 0.43 -11.85
N ASP A 114 11.01 -0.45 -12.51
CA ASP A 114 11.17 -0.42 -13.98
C ASP A 114 9.85 -0.46 -14.75
N ASP A 115 8.91 -1.29 -14.30
CA ASP A 115 7.58 -1.44 -14.89
C ASP A 115 6.46 -0.96 -13.95
N TRP A 116 6.77 -0.19 -12.91
CA TRP A 116 5.84 0.18 -11.86
C TRP A 116 5.79 1.70 -11.71
N TYR A 117 4.66 2.28 -12.12
CA TYR A 117 4.48 3.73 -12.16
C TYR A 117 3.40 4.14 -11.17
N GLU A 118 3.67 5.16 -10.37
CA GLU A 118 2.64 5.81 -9.57
C GLU A 118 1.87 6.81 -10.44
N ALA A 119 0.53 6.77 -10.39
CA ALA A 119 -0.30 7.89 -10.81
C ALA A 119 -0.39 8.88 -9.65
N PHE A 120 0.24 10.04 -9.82
CA PHE A 120 0.51 10.98 -8.74
C PHE A 120 -0.78 11.45 -8.05
N GLY A 121 -0.80 11.37 -6.72
CA GLY A 121 -1.90 11.89 -5.90
C GLY A 121 -3.18 11.05 -5.91
N THR A 122 -3.23 9.91 -6.63
CA THR A 122 -4.41 9.05 -6.67
C THR A 122 -4.28 7.81 -5.78
N GLY A 123 -3.06 7.46 -5.36
CA GLY A 123 -2.79 6.19 -4.67
C GLY A 123 -2.92 4.96 -5.59
N THR A 124 -2.89 5.19 -6.90
CA THR A 124 -3.00 4.17 -7.95
C THR A 124 -1.63 3.92 -8.57
N TYR A 125 -1.36 2.68 -8.91
CA TYR A 125 -0.14 2.26 -9.57
C TYR A 125 -0.45 1.51 -10.86
N ILE A 126 0.39 1.70 -11.87
CA ILE A 126 0.23 1.16 -13.21
C ILE A 126 1.39 0.20 -13.43
N LYS A 127 1.07 -1.08 -13.66
CA LYS A 127 2.06 -2.08 -14.06
C LYS A 127 2.14 -2.11 -15.58
N THR A 128 3.30 -1.84 -16.12
CA THR A 128 3.60 -1.98 -17.56
C THR A 128 4.37 -3.24 -17.85
N SER A 129 4.68 -3.50 -19.13
CA SER A 129 5.58 -4.57 -19.53
C SER A 129 6.72 -4.00 -20.37
N ALA A 130 7.96 -4.18 -19.91
CA ALA A 130 9.17 -3.75 -20.60
C ALA A 130 9.13 -2.26 -21.03
N CYS A 131 8.53 -1.40 -20.20
CA CYS A 131 8.49 0.03 -20.43
C CYS A 131 9.81 0.67 -20.03
N LEU A 132 10.42 1.47 -20.91
CA LEU A 132 11.74 2.06 -20.68
C LEU A 132 11.67 3.53 -20.23
N SER A 133 10.49 4.14 -20.23
CA SER A 133 10.32 5.53 -19.79
C SER A 133 10.75 5.70 -18.34
N LEU A 134 11.53 6.75 -18.06
CA LEU A 134 12.02 7.06 -16.70
C LEU A 134 11.11 8.03 -15.96
N ALA A 135 9.94 8.35 -16.53
CA ALA A 135 9.04 9.46 -16.16
C ALA A 135 9.14 9.95 -14.71
N LEU A 136 9.33 11.26 -14.55
CA LEU A 136 9.42 11.96 -13.26
C LEU A 136 8.36 13.06 -13.20
N GLY A 137 7.13 12.67 -12.88
CA GLY A 137 5.99 13.59 -12.85
C GLY A 137 5.53 14.02 -14.23
N GLU A 138 5.61 13.12 -15.21
CA GLU A 138 5.28 13.40 -16.60
C GLU A 138 3.78 13.23 -16.86
N GLU A 139 3.21 14.06 -17.74
CA GLU A 139 1.83 13.86 -18.19
C GLU A 139 1.74 12.68 -19.18
N ALA A 140 0.73 11.84 -18.98
CA ALA A 140 0.48 10.68 -19.83
C ALA A 140 -1.03 10.44 -20.02
N ILE A 141 -1.36 9.68 -21.05
CA ILE A 141 -2.70 9.17 -21.33
C ILE A 141 -2.73 7.68 -21.02
N LEU A 142 -3.51 7.31 -20.00
CA LEU A 142 -3.79 5.92 -19.66
C LEU A 142 -5.08 5.48 -20.35
N LYS A 143 -4.99 4.50 -21.25
CA LYS A 143 -6.15 3.88 -21.90
C LYS A 143 -6.36 2.48 -21.34
N ILE A 144 -7.49 2.24 -20.69
CA ILE A 144 -7.86 0.96 -20.11
C ILE A 144 -8.98 0.31 -20.92
N GLN A 145 -8.82 -0.99 -21.19
CA GLN A 145 -9.79 -1.84 -21.86
C GLN A 145 -10.54 -2.71 -20.84
N ALA A 146 -11.58 -3.41 -21.29
CA ALA A 146 -12.22 -4.43 -20.47
C ALA A 146 -11.19 -5.48 -20.03
N GLY A 147 -11.17 -5.81 -18.74
CA GLY A 147 -10.19 -6.73 -18.16
C GLY A 147 -8.95 -6.07 -17.54
N GLY A 148 -8.84 -4.73 -17.58
CA GLY A 148 -7.80 -3.98 -16.84
C GLY A 148 -6.47 -3.79 -17.59
N PHE A 149 -6.31 -4.43 -18.75
CA PHE A 149 -5.18 -4.23 -19.66
C PHE A 149 -5.33 -2.93 -20.46
N GLY A 150 -4.23 -2.42 -21.00
CA GLY A 150 -4.28 -1.14 -21.67
C GLY A 150 -2.96 -0.65 -22.26
N SER A 151 -2.88 0.68 -22.38
CA SER A 151 -1.66 1.37 -22.80
C SER A 151 -1.45 2.64 -21.96
N LEU A 152 -0.20 2.93 -21.63
CA LEU A 152 0.24 4.18 -21.03
C LEU A 152 1.05 4.94 -22.09
N ILE A 153 0.57 6.11 -22.48
CA ILE A 153 1.15 6.90 -23.57
C ILE A 153 1.71 8.19 -22.98
N PHE A 154 3.02 8.35 -22.99
CA PHE A 154 3.73 9.53 -22.51
C PHE A 154 3.58 10.66 -23.53
N ILE A 155 3.25 11.88 -23.06
CA ILE A 155 2.87 12.97 -23.97
C ILE A 155 4.10 13.61 -24.62
N GLU A 156 5.21 13.73 -23.90
CA GLU A 156 6.39 14.46 -24.39
C GLU A 156 7.21 13.60 -25.35
N ASP A 157 7.46 12.35 -24.98
CA ASP A 157 8.32 11.44 -25.74
C ASP A 157 7.56 10.53 -26.72
N GLU A 158 6.22 10.60 -26.75
CA GLU A 158 5.31 9.72 -27.52
C GLU A 158 5.48 8.22 -27.24
N ASP A 159 6.23 7.86 -26.19
CA ASP A 159 6.44 6.49 -25.75
C ASP A 159 5.10 5.83 -25.39
N ASN A 160 4.93 4.58 -25.83
CA ASN A 160 3.70 3.82 -25.64
C ASN A 160 4.01 2.47 -25.00
N CYS A 161 3.63 2.33 -23.74
CA CYS A 161 3.87 1.15 -22.95
C CYS A 161 2.60 0.32 -22.76
N MET A 162 2.72 -1.00 -22.97
CA MET A 162 1.63 -1.93 -22.65
C MET A 162 1.37 -1.94 -21.15
N VAL A 163 0.11 -1.81 -20.75
CA VAL A 163 -0.34 -1.91 -19.35
C VAL A 163 -0.88 -3.31 -19.08
N GLU A 164 -0.28 -3.98 -18.10
CA GLU A 164 -0.68 -5.29 -17.60
C GLU A 164 -1.80 -5.20 -16.56
N GLY A 165 -1.92 -4.06 -15.88
CA GLY A 165 -2.97 -3.82 -14.91
C GLY A 165 -2.77 -2.53 -14.13
N VAL A 166 -3.84 -2.14 -13.42
CA VAL A 166 -3.88 -0.99 -12.53
C VAL A 166 -4.15 -1.49 -11.13
N TYR A 167 -3.44 -0.95 -10.15
CA TYR A 167 -3.40 -1.46 -8.78
C TYR A 167 -3.60 -0.34 -7.76
N GLU A 168 -4.20 -0.68 -6.63
CA GLU A 168 -4.45 0.23 -5.51
C GLU A 168 -3.93 -0.36 -4.22
N LYS A 169 -3.52 0.51 -3.30
CA LYS A 169 -3.03 0.09 -1.99
C LYS A 169 -4.15 -0.61 -1.20
N LEU A 170 -3.88 -1.83 -0.75
CA LEU A 170 -4.78 -2.57 0.13
C LEU A 170 -4.69 -2.05 1.56
N ARG A 171 -5.82 -2.12 2.27
CA ARG A 171 -5.88 -1.99 3.72
C ARG A 171 -5.97 -3.40 4.29
N LEU A 172 -4.88 -3.83 4.91
CA LEU A 172 -4.70 -5.13 5.56
C LEU A 172 -4.61 -4.94 7.06
#